data_AF-A0A843LF41-F1
#
_entry.id   AF-A0A843LF41-F1
#
_cell.length_a   1.000
_cell.length_b   1.000
_cell.length_c   1.000
_cell.angle_alpha   90.00
_cell.angle_beta   90.00
_cell.angle_gamma   90.00
#
_symmetry.space_group_name_H-M   'P 1'
#
loop_
_entity.id
_entity.type
_entity.pdbx_description
1 polymer ?
#
loop_
_entity_poly.entity_id
_entity_poly.type
_entity_poly.pdbx_seq_one_letter_code
_entity_poly.pdbx_strand_id
1 'polypeptide(L)'
;MLCSKCRHPAIIYQRYSGLHLCKAHFIADFESKAKRAIRNHRWIKPKDRIAVALSGGKNSSALLYFLKKILGTRRDVRLSAIFIDEGTKGNRDCHVAANIADAIGVELITGSFEEVFGKTIDKVVMEKGDRFSCTFCRVLRGKCLNRIAHDHDMTKLALAINLDDEAQNVLVNVFRGDPERLLKPADTLAEIVPIIRPFLPIPAREVALYAYLHVEGFEIRQCPHSHNALINDVHSLLNDYTWRHPSTKYAIVNLSEQLVSYGFMPGTHADICPVRGESDLSEYRPCRML
;
A
#
# COMPACT_ATOMS: atom_id res chain seq x y z
N MET A 1 -19.89 22.89 -11.78
CA MET A 1 -18.70 23.38 -12.52
C MET A 1 -18.40 22.45 -13.69
N LEU A 2 -17.82 22.96 -14.77
CA LEU A 2 -17.55 22.21 -16.01
C LEU A 2 -16.13 21.67 -16.05
N CYS A 3 -15.91 20.60 -16.81
CA CYS A 3 -14.60 20.01 -17.02
C CYS A 3 -13.69 20.94 -17.82
N SER A 4 -12.48 21.16 -17.31
CA SER A 4 -11.44 21.97 -17.94
C SER A 4 -11.00 21.48 -19.32
N LYS A 5 -11.27 20.20 -19.66
CA LYS A 5 -10.85 19.58 -20.94
C LYS A 5 -11.95 19.50 -21.99
N CYS A 6 -13.22 19.33 -21.60
CA CYS A 6 -14.33 19.12 -22.57
C CYS A 6 -15.67 19.73 -22.18
N ARG A 7 -15.72 20.62 -21.17
CA ARG A 7 -16.92 21.34 -20.72
C ARG A 7 -18.11 20.47 -20.26
N HIS A 8 -17.97 19.15 -20.12
CA HIS A 8 -18.97 18.29 -19.47
C HIS A 8 -18.98 18.49 -17.95
N PRO A 9 -20.05 18.11 -17.22
CA PRO A 9 -20.07 18.19 -15.75
C PRO A 9 -18.86 17.51 -15.11
N ALA A 10 -18.14 18.25 -14.25
CA ALA A 10 -16.99 17.73 -13.54
C ALA A 10 -17.40 16.92 -12.30
N ILE A 11 -16.72 15.80 -12.05
CA ILE A 11 -16.92 14.95 -10.87
C ILE A 11 -15.85 15.15 -9.80
N ILE A 12 -14.75 15.82 -10.15
CA ILE A 12 -13.64 16.09 -9.23
C ILE A 12 -12.99 17.44 -9.54
N TYR A 13 -12.49 18.09 -8.50
CA TYR A 13 -11.57 19.22 -8.56
C TYR A 13 -10.23 18.82 -7.95
N GLN A 14 -9.17 18.79 -8.77
CA GLN A 14 -7.82 18.48 -8.36
C GLN A 14 -7.12 19.76 -7.86
N ARG A 15 -7.09 19.96 -6.55
CA ARG A 15 -6.62 21.22 -5.94
C ARG A 15 -5.15 21.55 -6.23
N TYR A 16 -4.30 20.53 -6.42
CA TYR A 16 -2.88 20.72 -6.74
C TYR A 16 -2.62 21.11 -8.20
N SER A 17 -3.55 20.81 -9.11
CA SER A 17 -3.42 21.13 -10.55
C SER A 17 -4.39 22.23 -11.00
N GLY A 18 -5.39 22.58 -10.18
CA GLY A 18 -6.45 23.52 -10.52
C GLY A 18 -7.47 22.98 -11.54
N LEU A 19 -7.45 21.68 -11.86
CA LEU A 19 -8.28 21.11 -12.90
C LEU A 19 -9.62 20.59 -12.38
N HIS A 20 -10.69 20.88 -13.12
CA HIS A 20 -11.98 20.22 -13.00
C HIS A 20 -12.09 19.11 -14.05
N LEU A 21 -12.33 17.88 -13.63
CA LEU A 21 -12.36 16.73 -14.55
C LEU A 21 -13.74 16.04 -14.52
N CYS A 22 -14.31 15.79 -15.71
CA CYS A 22 -15.44 14.87 -15.85
C CYS A 22 -14.98 13.42 -15.70
N LYS A 23 -15.92 12.47 -15.64
CA LYS A 23 -15.62 11.03 -15.47
C LYS A 23 -14.55 10.52 -16.44
N ALA A 24 -14.72 10.74 -17.73
CA ALA A 24 -13.78 10.24 -18.74
C ALA A 24 -12.37 10.84 -18.58
N HIS A 25 -12.27 12.16 -18.39
CA HIS A 25 -10.97 12.83 -18.24
C HIS A 25 -10.28 12.54 -16.91
N PHE A 26 -11.05 12.31 -15.84
CA PHE A 26 -10.51 11.85 -14.56
C PHE A 26 -9.89 10.45 -14.71
N ILE A 27 -10.61 9.50 -15.30
CA ILE A 27 -10.11 8.12 -15.50
C ILE A 27 -8.84 8.13 -16.36
N ALA A 28 -8.85 8.88 -17.47
CA ALA A 28 -7.68 9.00 -18.34
C ALA A 28 -6.47 9.60 -17.61
N ASP A 29 -6.67 10.64 -16.80
CA ASP A 29 -5.62 11.29 -16.02
C ASP A 29 -5.06 10.36 -14.93
N PHE A 30 -5.93 9.70 -14.17
CA PHE A 30 -5.60 8.71 -13.15
C PHE A 30 -4.75 7.57 -13.72
N GLU A 31 -5.23 6.91 -14.78
CA GLU A 31 -4.52 5.79 -15.38
C GLU A 31 -3.20 6.21 -16.00
N SER A 32 -3.13 7.42 -16.58
CA SER A 32 -1.88 7.93 -17.16
C SER A 32 -0.81 8.13 -16.10
N LYS A 33 -1.18 8.64 -14.91
CA LYS A 33 -0.26 8.78 -13.76
C LYS A 33 0.25 7.42 -13.28
N ALA A 34 -0.64 6.44 -13.09
CA ALA A 34 -0.25 5.11 -12.65
C ALA A 34 0.63 4.38 -13.68
N LYS A 35 0.28 4.44 -14.97
CA LYS A 35 1.10 3.89 -16.08
C LYS A 35 2.46 4.58 -16.16
N ARG A 36 2.53 5.91 -15.93
CA ARG A 36 3.79 6.64 -15.88
C ARG A 36 4.67 6.16 -14.73
N ALA A 37 4.13 5.97 -13.53
CA ALA A 37 4.88 5.41 -12.40
C ALA A 37 5.46 4.03 -12.73
N ILE A 38 4.64 3.11 -13.23
CA ILE A 38 5.10 1.77 -13.64
C ILE A 38 6.26 1.83 -14.64
N ARG A 39 6.19 2.71 -15.64
CA ARG A 39 7.26 2.88 -16.64
C ARG A 39 8.52 3.49 -16.04
N ASN A 40 8.39 4.55 -15.24
CA ASN A 40 9.53 5.26 -14.65
C ASN A 40 10.36 4.32 -13.75
N HIS A 41 9.70 3.50 -12.94
CA HIS A 41 10.38 2.54 -12.05
C HIS A 41 10.66 1.18 -12.70
N ARG A 42 10.24 0.96 -13.96
CA ARG A 42 10.38 -0.32 -14.69
C ARG A 42 9.86 -1.52 -13.89
N TRP A 43 8.72 -1.34 -13.22
CA TRP A 43 8.18 -2.30 -12.24
C TRP A 43 7.68 -3.61 -12.85
N ILE A 44 7.21 -3.58 -14.09
CA ILE A 44 6.62 -4.75 -14.76
C ILE A 44 7.48 -5.12 -15.96
N LYS A 45 7.91 -6.38 -15.99
CA LYS A 45 8.71 -7.02 -17.03
C LYS A 45 7.99 -8.24 -17.59
N PRO A 46 8.34 -8.70 -18.81
CA PRO A 46 7.83 -9.97 -19.31
C PRO A 46 8.15 -11.12 -18.36
N LYS A 47 7.23 -12.09 -18.26
CA LYS A 47 7.26 -13.26 -17.37
C LYS A 47 7.06 -12.96 -15.88
N ASP A 48 6.69 -11.72 -15.51
CA ASP A 48 6.36 -11.41 -14.12
C ASP A 48 5.09 -12.15 -13.64
N ARG A 49 5.13 -12.61 -12.39
CA ARG A 49 4.00 -13.14 -11.63
C ARG A 49 3.71 -12.14 -10.52
N ILE A 50 2.67 -11.34 -10.70
CA ILE A 50 2.35 -10.20 -9.84
C ILE A 50 1.20 -10.60 -8.91
N ALA A 51 1.42 -10.48 -7.59
CA ALA A 51 0.38 -10.63 -6.60
C ALA A 51 -0.08 -9.25 -6.08
N VAL A 52 -1.38 -9.00 -6.04
CA VAL A 52 -1.94 -7.79 -5.39
C VAL A 52 -2.32 -8.11 -3.96
N ALA A 53 -1.83 -7.33 -2.98
CA ALA A 53 -2.32 -7.44 -1.61
C ALA A 53 -3.77 -6.90 -1.53
N LEU A 54 -4.74 -7.81 -1.51
CA LEU A 54 -6.16 -7.52 -1.55
C LEU A 54 -6.74 -7.62 -0.14
N SER A 55 -7.22 -6.50 0.40
CA SER A 55 -7.83 -6.42 1.73
C SER A 55 -9.35 -6.31 1.71
N GLY A 56 -9.98 -6.30 0.53
CA GLY A 56 -11.41 -6.01 0.35
C GLY A 56 -11.80 -4.52 0.50
N GLY A 57 -10.82 -3.65 0.77
CA GLY A 57 -11.05 -2.19 0.86
C GLY A 57 -10.95 -1.48 -0.48
N LYS A 58 -11.41 -0.22 -0.52
CA LYS A 58 -11.45 0.59 -1.76
C LYS A 58 -10.11 0.68 -2.51
N ASN A 59 -9.00 0.90 -1.80
CA ASN A 59 -7.68 1.15 -2.42
C ASN A 59 -7.12 -0.12 -3.07
N SER A 60 -7.12 -1.24 -2.35
CA SER A 60 -6.62 -2.53 -2.84
C SER A 60 -7.48 -3.07 -3.97
N SER A 61 -8.79 -2.89 -3.88
CA SER A 61 -9.73 -3.27 -4.93
C SER A 61 -9.55 -2.44 -6.20
N ALA A 62 -9.36 -1.12 -6.08
CA ALA A 62 -9.01 -0.25 -7.23
C ALA A 62 -7.71 -0.68 -7.91
N LEU A 63 -6.70 -1.08 -7.13
CA LEU A 63 -5.42 -1.52 -7.66
C LEU A 63 -5.56 -2.82 -8.45
N LEU A 64 -6.28 -3.80 -7.91
CA LEU A 64 -6.55 -5.06 -8.58
C LEU A 64 -7.26 -4.83 -9.93
N TYR A 65 -8.33 -4.03 -9.93
CA TYR A 65 -9.06 -3.66 -11.14
C TYR A 65 -8.15 -2.96 -12.16
N PHE A 66 -7.37 -1.96 -11.73
CA PHE A 66 -6.45 -1.23 -12.60
C PHE A 66 -5.40 -2.15 -13.24
N LEU A 67 -4.77 -3.03 -12.44
CA LEU A 67 -3.77 -3.97 -12.96
C LEU A 67 -4.40 -4.98 -13.91
N LYS A 68 -5.57 -5.54 -13.58
CA LYS A 68 -6.31 -6.43 -14.50
C LYS A 68 -6.61 -5.72 -15.83
N LYS A 69 -7.06 -4.47 -15.79
CA LYS A 69 -7.38 -3.69 -17.00
C LYS A 69 -6.17 -3.47 -17.91
N ILE A 70 -5.00 -3.16 -17.36
CA ILE A 70 -3.80 -2.90 -18.18
C ILE A 70 -3.04 -4.17 -18.57
N LEU A 71 -3.15 -5.24 -17.78
CA LEU A 71 -2.46 -6.52 -18.02
C LEU A 71 -3.34 -7.56 -18.71
N GLY A 72 -4.66 -7.38 -18.77
CA GLY A 72 -5.60 -8.40 -19.25
C GLY A 72 -5.36 -8.85 -20.70
N THR A 73 -4.73 -8.02 -21.53
CA THR A 73 -4.35 -8.38 -22.91
C THR A 73 -2.95 -9.02 -23.00
N ARG A 74 -2.18 -9.00 -21.92
CA ARG A 74 -0.81 -9.54 -21.86
C ARG A 74 -0.84 -11.00 -21.43
N ARG A 75 -0.33 -11.87 -22.31
CA ARG A 75 -0.17 -13.31 -22.01
C ARG A 75 1.14 -13.63 -21.29
N ASP A 76 2.07 -12.67 -21.25
CA ASP A 76 3.40 -12.83 -20.68
C ASP A 76 3.48 -12.46 -19.19
N VAL A 77 2.41 -11.94 -18.59
CA VAL A 77 2.37 -11.55 -17.17
C VAL A 77 1.18 -12.23 -16.52
N ARG A 78 1.38 -12.80 -15.32
CA ARG A 78 0.30 -13.39 -14.52
C ARG A 78 -0.07 -12.45 -13.38
N LEU A 79 -1.36 -12.36 -13.09
CA LEU A 79 -1.91 -11.55 -12.01
C LEU A 79 -2.73 -12.43 -11.08
N SER A 80 -2.38 -12.45 -9.80
CA SER A 80 -3.13 -13.07 -8.71
C SER A 80 -3.36 -12.04 -7.60
N ALA A 81 -4.22 -12.35 -6.64
CA ALA A 81 -4.45 -11.57 -5.44
C ALA A 81 -4.05 -12.40 -4.20
N ILE A 82 -3.59 -11.73 -3.15
CA ILE A 82 -3.32 -12.34 -1.84
C ILE A 82 -4.16 -11.60 -0.80
N PHE A 83 -5.02 -12.34 -0.09
CA PHE A 83 -5.72 -11.88 1.11
C PHE A 83 -5.06 -12.48 2.35
N ILE A 84 -4.96 -11.68 3.41
CA ILE A 84 -4.45 -12.12 4.70
C ILE A 84 -5.52 -11.93 5.76
N ASP A 85 -5.87 -13.03 6.43
CA ASP A 85 -6.63 -12.98 7.67
C ASP A 85 -5.69 -12.66 8.85
N GLU A 86 -5.82 -11.46 9.39
CA GLU A 86 -5.04 -11.04 10.56
C GLU A 86 -5.59 -11.62 11.88
N GLY A 87 -6.78 -12.21 11.86
CA GLY A 87 -7.50 -12.73 13.02
C GLY A 87 -8.03 -11.63 13.93
N THR A 88 -8.54 -10.54 13.35
CA THR A 88 -9.24 -9.46 14.08
C THR A 88 -10.71 -9.82 14.21
N LYS A 89 -11.21 -10.04 15.42
CA LYS A 89 -12.63 -10.38 15.63
C LYS A 89 -13.56 -9.31 15.03
N GLY A 90 -14.47 -9.75 14.16
CA GLY A 90 -15.54 -8.92 13.57
C GLY A 90 -15.08 -7.95 12.47
N ASN A 91 -13.88 -8.11 11.91
CA ASN A 91 -13.32 -7.21 10.89
C ASN A 91 -12.75 -7.98 9.69
N ARG A 92 -13.06 -7.50 8.47
CA ARG A 92 -12.56 -7.98 7.17
C ARG A 92 -12.80 -9.47 6.91
N ASP A 93 -14.01 -9.78 6.44
CA ASP A 93 -14.32 -11.12 5.99
C ASP A 93 -13.65 -11.41 4.64
N CYS A 94 -13.00 -12.58 4.53
CA CYS A 94 -12.39 -13.07 3.29
C CYS A 94 -13.38 -13.04 2.11
N HIS A 95 -14.68 -13.22 2.38
CA HIS A 95 -15.75 -13.19 1.38
C HIS A 95 -15.77 -11.91 0.52
N VAL A 96 -15.47 -10.75 1.10
CA VAL A 96 -15.45 -9.49 0.33
C VAL A 96 -14.32 -9.50 -0.69
N ALA A 97 -13.11 -9.87 -0.26
CA ALA A 97 -11.96 -9.99 -1.14
C ALA A 97 -12.17 -11.07 -2.20
N ALA A 98 -12.76 -12.21 -1.82
CA ALA A 98 -13.11 -13.30 -2.72
C ALA A 98 -14.10 -12.86 -3.81
N ASN A 99 -15.20 -12.21 -3.43
CA ASN A 99 -16.20 -11.72 -4.38
C ASN A 99 -15.62 -10.69 -5.36
N ILE A 100 -14.76 -9.80 -4.88
CA ILE A 100 -14.09 -8.80 -5.74
C ILE A 100 -13.10 -9.48 -6.69
N ALA A 101 -12.31 -10.43 -6.21
CA ALA A 101 -11.37 -11.17 -7.04
C ALA A 101 -12.09 -11.99 -8.13
N ASP A 102 -13.18 -12.66 -7.76
CA ASP A 102 -14.03 -13.43 -8.67
C ASP A 102 -14.69 -12.53 -9.73
N ALA A 103 -15.31 -11.42 -9.32
CA ALA A 103 -15.93 -10.45 -10.23
C ALA A 103 -14.92 -9.83 -11.23
N ILE A 104 -13.65 -9.69 -10.84
CA ILE A 104 -12.58 -9.18 -11.71
C ILE A 104 -11.95 -10.32 -12.55
N GLY A 105 -12.20 -11.59 -12.19
CA GLY A 105 -11.62 -12.77 -12.82
C GLY A 105 -10.14 -12.92 -12.52
N VAL A 106 -9.77 -12.83 -11.24
CA VAL A 106 -8.40 -13.01 -10.73
C VAL A 106 -8.39 -14.06 -9.61
N GLU A 107 -7.41 -14.96 -9.66
CA GLU A 107 -7.19 -15.97 -8.62
C GLU A 107 -6.89 -15.29 -7.27
N LEU A 108 -7.56 -15.76 -6.20
CA LEU A 108 -7.31 -15.32 -4.84
C LEU A 108 -6.57 -16.40 -4.06
N ILE A 109 -5.40 -16.05 -3.55
CA ILE A 109 -4.63 -16.84 -2.57
C ILE A 109 -4.95 -16.27 -1.19
N THR A 110 -5.22 -17.14 -0.22
CA THR A 110 -5.49 -16.77 1.16
C THR A 110 -4.39 -17.28 2.07
N GLY A 111 -4.04 -16.51 3.09
CA GLY A 111 -3.29 -17.00 4.24
C GLY A 111 -3.68 -16.26 5.49
N SER A 112 -3.15 -16.67 6.64
CA SER A 112 -3.49 -16.06 7.92
C SER A 112 -2.28 -15.83 8.82
N PHE A 113 -2.43 -14.93 9.79
CA PHE A 113 -1.42 -14.74 10.85
C PHE A 113 -1.29 -15.99 11.73
N GLU A 114 -2.39 -16.70 11.99
CA GLU A 114 -2.37 -17.90 12.81
C GLU A 114 -1.56 -19.02 12.13
N GLU A 115 -1.71 -19.23 10.81
CA GLU A 115 -0.94 -20.24 10.07
C GLU A 115 0.56 -19.91 10.01
N VAL A 116 0.91 -18.64 9.78
CA VAL A 116 2.30 -18.23 9.56
C VAL A 116 3.06 -18.01 10.88
N PHE A 117 2.40 -17.51 11.91
CA PHE A 117 3.03 -17.09 13.17
C PHE A 117 2.52 -17.82 14.42
N GLY A 118 1.42 -18.57 14.33
CA GLY A 118 0.77 -19.20 15.49
C GLY A 118 0.01 -18.23 16.39
N LYS A 119 -0.16 -16.96 15.97
CA LYS A 119 -0.83 -15.91 16.72
C LYS A 119 -1.60 -14.97 15.80
N THR A 120 -2.82 -14.59 16.20
CA THR A 120 -3.59 -13.51 15.58
C THR A 120 -3.15 -12.13 16.09
N ILE A 121 -3.53 -11.06 15.39
CA ILE A 121 -3.27 -9.70 15.85
C ILE A 121 -3.96 -9.38 17.18
N ASP A 122 -5.16 -9.93 17.41
CA ASP A 122 -5.88 -9.76 18.68
C ASP A 122 -5.08 -10.32 19.85
N LYS A 123 -4.46 -11.50 19.70
CA LYS A 123 -3.57 -12.08 20.73
C LYS A 123 -2.35 -11.19 20.97
N VAL A 124 -1.71 -10.67 19.92
CA VAL A 124 -0.55 -9.78 20.05
C VAL A 124 -0.92 -8.49 20.80
N VAL A 125 -2.08 -7.89 20.46
CA VAL A 125 -2.57 -6.68 21.14
C VAL A 125 -2.89 -6.95 22.60
N MET A 126 -3.50 -8.10 22.92
CA MET A 126 -3.75 -8.50 24.31
C MET A 126 -2.46 -8.63 25.13
N GLU A 127 -1.40 -9.18 24.55
CA GLU A 127 -0.12 -9.42 25.25
C GLU A 127 0.75 -8.15 25.37
N LYS A 128 0.77 -7.30 24.34
CA LYS A 128 1.73 -6.19 24.20
C LYS A 128 1.11 -4.81 24.34
N GLY A 129 -0.22 -4.73 24.43
CA GLY A 129 -0.97 -3.47 24.43
C GLY A 129 -1.29 -2.94 23.02
N ASP A 130 -2.20 -1.98 22.99
CA ASP A 130 -2.81 -1.41 21.79
C ASP A 130 -2.00 -0.27 21.15
N ARG A 131 -1.15 0.43 21.93
CA ARG A 131 -0.35 1.59 21.51
C ARG A 131 0.44 1.35 20.22
N PHE A 132 0.97 0.14 20.03
CA PHE A 132 1.79 -0.22 18.86
C PHE A 132 1.10 -1.25 17.95
N SER A 133 -0.19 -1.53 18.16
CA SER A 133 -0.98 -2.52 17.40
C SER A 133 -0.85 -2.37 15.88
N CYS A 134 -0.99 -1.14 15.36
CA CYS A 134 -0.84 -0.85 13.93
C CYS A 134 0.60 -1.07 13.43
N THR A 135 1.61 -0.82 14.28
CA THR A 135 3.01 -1.08 13.93
C THR A 135 3.25 -2.59 13.85
N PHE A 136 2.79 -3.36 14.83
CA PHE A 136 2.88 -4.83 14.82
C PHE A 136 2.15 -5.44 13.63
N CYS A 137 0.89 -5.04 13.42
CA CYS A 137 0.09 -5.50 12.29
C CYS A 137 0.76 -5.22 10.94
N ARG A 138 1.35 -4.02 10.75
CA ARG A 138 2.05 -3.67 9.50
C ARG A 138 3.25 -4.55 9.24
N VAL A 139 4.06 -4.81 10.27
CA VAL A 139 5.26 -5.65 10.17
C VAL A 139 4.89 -7.11 9.89
N LEU A 140 3.95 -7.67 10.67
CA LEU A 140 3.49 -9.04 10.52
C LEU A 140 2.81 -9.26 9.17
N ARG A 141 1.99 -8.30 8.71
CA ARG A 141 1.36 -8.35 7.38
C ARG A 141 2.40 -8.35 6.27
N GLY A 142 3.43 -7.50 6.36
CA GLY A 142 4.53 -7.49 5.39
C GLY A 142 5.25 -8.83 5.30
N LYS A 143 5.57 -9.44 6.44
CA LYS A 143 6.21 -10.77 6.50
C LYS A 143 5.32 -11.88 5.94
N CYS A 144 4.05 -11.90 6.32
CA CYS A 144 3.09 -12.89 5.83
C CYS A 144 2.88 -12.75 4.32
N LEU A 145 2.71 -11.53 3.80
CA LEU A 145 2.63 -11.28 2.35
C LEU A 145 3.88 -11.78 1.62
N ASN A 146 5.07 -11.45 2.15
CA ASN A 146 6.33 -11.84 1.52
C ASN A 146 6.47 -13.37 1.45
N ARG A 147 6.11 -14.06 2.55
CA ARG A 147 6.18 -15.52 2.61
C ARG A 147 5.22 -16.18 1.63
N ILE A 148 3.94 -15.79 1.64
CA ILE A 148 2.95 -16.33 0.69
C ILE A 148 3.37 -16.01 -0.76
N ALA A 149 3.86 -14.80 -1.02
CA ALA A 149 4.35 -14.43 -2.34
C ALA A 149 5.52 -15.32 -2.79
N HIS A 150 6.46 -15.61 -1.89
CA HIS A 150 7.58 -16.51 -2.16
C HIS A 150 7.12 -17.96 -2.41
N ASP A 151 6.24 -18.49 -1.55
CA ASP A 151 5.72 -19.87 -1.64
C ASP A 151 4.92 -20.13 -2.94
N HIS A 152 4.42 -19.08 -3.60
CA HIS A 152 3.71 -19.14 -4.88
C HIS A 152 4.52 -18.61 -6.08
N ASP A 153 5.85 -18.48 -5.93
CA ASP A 153 6.83 -17.93 -6.89
C ASP A 153 6.42 -16.59 -7.52
N MET A 154 5.86 -15.67 -6.72
CA MET A 154 5.56 -14.32 -7.18
C MET A 154 6.85 -13.53 -7.37
N THR A 155 6.96 -12.81 -8.49
CA THR A 155 8.12 -11.98 -8.81
C THR A 155 7.95 -10.52 -8.38
N LYS A 156 6.69 -10.12 -8.09
CA LYS A 156 6.30 -8.78 -7.64
C LYS A 156 5.12 -8.84 -6.68
N LEU A 157 5.14 -7.99 -5.66
CA LEU A 157 4.01 -7.73 -4.79
C LEU A 157 3.50 -6.30 -5.02
N ALA A 158 2.24 -6.15 -5.43
CA ALA A 158 1.63 -4.86 -5.68
C ALA A 158 0.84 -4.40 -4.45
N LEU A 159 1.22 -3.24 -3.91
CA LEU A 159 0.55 -2.60 -2.78
C LEU A 159 -0.19 -1.33 -3.23
N ALA A 160 -1.39 -1.13 -2.69
CA ALA A 160 -2.21 0.05 -2.98
C ALA A 160 -1.81 1.27 -2.15
N ILE A 161 -0.50 1.51 -2.06
CA ILE A 161 0.09 2.69 -1.43
C ILE A 161 -0.13 3.88 -2.37
N ASN A 162 -0.79 4.90 -1.84
CA ASN A 162 -1.06 6.15 -2.53
C ASN A 162 -0.18 7.29 -2.01
N LEU A 163 -0.29 8.47 -2.61
CA LEU A 163 0.51 9.66 -2.25
C LEU A 163 0.36 10.04 -0.77
N ASP A 164 -0.87 9.98 -0.24
CA ASP A 164 -1.17 10.34 1.14
C ASP A 164 -0.53 9.34 2.11
N ASP A 165 -0.55 8.04 1.78
CA ASP A 165 0.04 6.98 2.59
C ASP A 165 1.57 7.15 2.67
N GLU A 166 2.21 7.44 1.53
CA GLU A 166 3.66 7.65 1.48
C GLU A 166 4.06 8.92 2.23
N ALA A 167 3.34 10.04 2.03
CA ALA A 167 3.60 11.28 2.76
C ALA A 167 3.44 11.11 4.28
N GLN A 168 2.43 10.35 4.72
CA GLN A 168 2.28 9.98 6.13
C GLN A 168 3.46 9.16 6.63
N ASN A 169 3.87 8.14 5.87
CA ASN A 169 4.99 7.28 6.26
C ASN A 169 6.30 8.09 6.42
N VAL A 170 6.58 9.01 5.49
CA VAL A 170 7.74 9.92 5.58
C VAL A 170 7.66 10.76 6.86
N LEU A 171 6.53 11.43 7.13
CA LEU A 171 6.39 12.26 8.32
C LEU A 171 6.44 11.46 9.64
N VAL A 172 5.86 10.27 9.68
CA VAL A 172 5.96 9.39 10.85
C VAL A 172 7.43 9.08 11.16
N ASN A 173 8.25 8.81 10.14
CA ASN A 173 9.67 8.54 10.34
C ASN A 173 10.45 9.81 10.75
N VAL A 174 10.07 10.98 10.22
CA VAL A 174 10.61 12.27 10.68
C VAL A 174 10.30 12.50 12.16
N PHE A 175 9.05 12.31 12.59
CA PHE A 175 8.65 12.51 14.00
C PHE A 175 9.26 11.49 14.95
N ARG A 176 9.58 10.29 14.46
CA ARG A 176 10.31 9.28 15.22
C ARG A 176 11.82 9.54 15.27
N GLY A 177 12.34 10.45 14.45
CA GLY A 177 13.78 10.66 14.31
C GLY A 177 14.50 9.43 13.76
N ASP A 178 13.86 8.67 12.86
CA ASP A 178 14.39 7.42 12.28
C ASP A 178 14.89 7.68 10.85
N PRO A 179 16.14 8.17 10.67
CA PRO A 179 16.68 8.50 9.36
C PRO A 179 16.88 7.24 8.51
N GLU A 180 17.15 6.08 9.12
CA GLU A 180 17.39 4.86 8.36
C GLU A 180 16.17 4.42 7.57
N ARG A 181 14.99 4.45 8.19
CA ARG A 181 13.73 4.13 7.51
C ARG A 181 13.29 5.17 6.50
N LEU A 182 13.79 6.39 6.62
CA LEU A 182 13.54 7.45 5.65
C LEU A 182 14.44 7.30 4.42
N LEU A 183 15.64 6.74 4.60
CA LEU A 183 16.70 6.67 3.59
C LEU A 183 16.85 5.28 2.92
N LYS A 184 16.39 4.20 3.56
CA LYS A 184 16.45 2.84 2.99
C LYS A 184 15.19 2.53 2.18
N PRO A 185 15.30 2.26 0.87
CA PRO A 185 14.20 1.64 0.13
C PRO A 185 13.98 0.22 0.68
N ALA A 186 12.72 -0.15 0.94
CA ALA A 186 12.33 -1.41 1.59
C ALA A 186 12.74 -2.70 0.83
N ASP A 187 13.20 -2.58 -0.41
CA ASP A 187 13.36 -3.69 -1.36
C ASP A 187 14.82 -4.18 -1.52
N THR A 188 15.75 -3.83 -0.63
CA THR A 188 17.20 -4.14 -0.81
C THR A 188 17.64 -5.50 -0.27
N LEU A 189 16.73 -6.33 0.24
CA LEU A 189 17.05 -7.66 0.76
C LEU A 189 16.69 -8.73 -0.26
N ALA A 190 17.63 -9.63 -0.56
CA ALA A 190 17.48 -10.66 -1.60
C ALA A 190 16.30 -11.63 -1.37
N GLU A 191 15.85 -11.77 -0.12
CA GLU A 191 14.75 -12.64 0.30
C GLU A 191 13.37 -11.96 0.25
N ILE A 192 13.31 -10.69 -0.17
CA ILE A 192 12.05 -9.92 -0.24
C ILE A 192 11.58 -9.85 -1.69
N VAL A 193 10.35 -10.32 -1.92
CA VAL A 193 9.65 -10.16 -3.20
C VAL A 193 9.48 -8.67 -3.46
N PRO A 194 10.03 -8.12 -4.58
CA PRO A 194 10.04 -6.69 -4.82
C PRO A 194 8.64 -6.07 -4.84
N ILE A 195 8.48 -4.94 -4.15
CA ILE A 195 7.20 -4.24 -4.05
C ILE A 195 7.02 -3.24 -5.18
N ILE A 196 5.82 -3.20 -5.77
CA ILE A 196 5.41 -2.20 -6.76
C ILE A 196 4.26 -1.37 -6.21
N ARG A 197 4.29 -0.06 -6.46
CA ARG A 197 3.32 0.92 -5.89
C ARG A 197 2.68 1.79 -6.97
N PRO A 198 1.85 1.25 -7.88
CA PRO A 198 1.31 2.00 -9.02
C PRO A 198 0.57 3.30 -8.68
N PHE A 199 0.01 3.40 -7.47
CA PHE A 199 -0.75 4.58 -7.01
C PHE A 199 0.09 5.60 -6.24
N LEU A 200 1.40 5.40 -6.09
CA LEU A 200 2.30 6.31 -5.38
C LEU A 200 2.13 7.79 -5.76
N PRO A 201 1.99 8.19 -7.05
CA PRO A 201 1.84 9.61 -7.41
C PRO A 201 0.40 10.14 -7.32
N ILE A 202 -0.55 9.34 -6.83
CA ILE A 202 -1.98 9.62 -6.90
C ILE A 202 -2.55 9.87 -5.50
N PRO A 203 -3.29 10.96 -5.25
CA PRO A 203 -3.91 11.21 -3.95
C PRO A 203 -4.97 10.16 -3.55
N ALA A 204 -5.09 9.89 -2.26
CA ALA A 204 -6.06 8.93 -1.70
C ALA A 204 -7.51 9.20 -2.14
N ARG A 205 -7.89 10.49 -2.26
CA ARG A 205 -9.22 10.90 -2.73
C ARG A 205 -9.49 10.46 -4.17
N GLU A 206 -8.48 10.53 -5.03
CA GLU A 206 -8.57 10.10 -6.42
C GLU A 206 -8.63 8.57 -6.50
N VAL A 207 -7.83 7.85 -5.72
CA VAL A 207 -7.90 6.37 -5.63
C VAL A 207 -9.29 5.92 -5.17
N ALA A 208 -9.84 6.57 -4.14
CA ALA A 208 -11.19 6.29 -3.67
C ALA A 208 -12.24 6.50 -4.77
N LEU A 209 -12.20 7.65 -5.46
CA LEU A 209 -13.13 7.92 -6.57
C LEU A 209 -12.98 6.89 -7.70
N TYR A 210 -11.75 6.51 -8.05
CA TYR A 210 -11.52 5.49 -9.05
C TYR A 210 -12.11 4.12 -8.64
N ALA A 211 -12.00 3.74 -7.36
CA ALA A 211 -12.64 2.55 -6.82
C ALA A 211 -14.16 2.60 -6.98
N TYR A 212 -14.80 3.68 -6.52
CA TYR A 212 -16.25 3.88 -6.63
C TYR A 212 -16.79 3.81 -8.05
N LEU A 213 -15.98 4.18 -9.04
CA LEU A 213 -16.41 4.19 -10.45
C LEU A 213 -16.31 2.82 -11.13
N HIS A 214 -15.59 1.86 -10.56
CA HIS A 214 -15.23 0.61 -11.25
C HIS A 214 -15.38 -0.67 -10.44
N VAL A 215 -15.46 -0.60 -9.12
CA VAL A 215 -15.54 -1.77 -8.26
C VAL A 215 -16.74 -1.65 -7.33
N GLU A 216 -17.55 -2.70 -7.31
CA GLU A 216 -18.69 -2.83 -6.42
C GLU A 216 -18.33 -3.74 -5.23
N GLY A 217 -19.07 -3.62 -4.13
CA GLY A 217 -18.98 -4.55 -3.00
C GLY A 217 -17.76 -4.41 -2.08
N PHE A 218 -16.87 -3.42 -2.29
CA PHE A 218 -15.78 -3.17 -1.34
C PHE A 218 -16.29 -2.61 0.00
N GLU A 219 -15.56 -2.89 1.07
CA GLU A 219 -15.92 -2.43 2.41
C GLU A 219 -15.22 -1.12 2.80
N ILE A 220 -15.94 -0.33 3.61
CA ILE A 220 -15.45 0.90 4.24
C ILE A 220 -15.58 0.72 5.76
N ARG A 221 -14.83 -0.24 6.31
CA ARG A 221 -14.75 -0.46 7.76
C ARG A 221 -13.46 0.11 8.31
N GLN A 222 -13.55 0.70 9.50
CA GLN A 222 -12.38 1.08 10.29
C GLN A 222 -11.90 -0.11 11.11
N CYS A 223 -10.58 -0.21 11.30
CA CYS A 223 -10.00 -1.26 12.14
C CYS A 223 -10.25 -0.93 13.62
N PRO A 224 -10.69 -1.88 14.46
CA PRO A 224 -10.88 -1.62 15.89
C PRO A 224 -9.58 -1.20 16.60
N HIS A 225 -8.44 -1.70 16.12
CA HIS A 225 -7.11 -1.41 16.69
C HIS A 225 -6.47 -0.12 16.17
N SER A 226 -7.11 0.63 15.27
CA SER A 226 -6.46 1.82 14.68
C SER A 226 -6.54 3.09 15.52
N HIS A 227 -7.27 3.12 16.64
CA HIS A 227 -7.64 4.36 17.34
C HIS A 227 -6.45 5.13 17.97
N ASN A 228 -5.46 4.44 18.56
CA ASN A 228 -4.32 5.06 19.28
C ASN A 228 -3.04 5.19 18.44
N ALA A 229 -3.16 5.23 17.11
CA ALA A 229 -1.99 5.19 16.23
C ALA A 229 -1.49 6.60 15.89
N LEU A 230 -0.19 6.86 16.13
CA LEU A 230 0.54 8.07 15.66
C LEU A 230 0.23 8.42 14.19
N ILE A 231 -0.01 7.41 13.37
CA ILE A 231 -0.34 7.59 11.95
C ILE A 231 -1.64 8.39 11.75
N ASN A 232 -2.62 8.30 12.66
CA ASN A 232 -3.86 9.08 12.60
C ASN A 232 -3.63 10.55 12.92
N ASP A 233 -2.74 10.85 13.87
CA ASP A 233 -2.36 12.22 14.21
C ASP A 233 -1.68 12.88 13.01
N VAL A 234 -0.72 12.16 12.41
CA VAL A 234 -0.03 12.60 11.19
C VAL A 234 -1.00 12.77 10.03
N HIS A 235 -1.95 11.84 9.84
CA HIS A 235 -2.99 11.94 8.82
C HIS A 235 -3.83 13.21 9.00
N SER A 236 -4.23 13.52 10.24
CA SER A 236 -5.04 14.70 10.57
C SER A 236 -4.26 15.99 10.31
N LEU A 237 -3.01 16.06 10.77
CA LEU A 237 -2.10 17.18 10.56
C LEU A 237 -1.86 17.43 9.05
N LEU A 238 -1.56 16.37 8.30
CA LEU A 238 -1.34 16.47 6.85
C LEU A 238 -2.59 16.97 6.13
N ASN A 239 -3.77 16.47 6.47
CA ASN A 239 -5.00 16.87 5.81
C ASN A 239 -5.38 18.33 6.11
N ASP A 240 -5.19 18.79 7.35
CA ASP A 240 -5.38 20.20 7.69
C ASP A 240 -4.42 21.11 6.91
N TYR A 241 -3.13 20.78 6.95
CA TYR A 241 -2.12 21.62 6.30
C TYR A 241 -2.27 21.63 4.78
N THR A 242 -2.50 20.45 4.18
CA THR A 242 -2.69 20.31 2.73
C THR A 242 -4.00 20.91 2.24
N TRP A 243 -4.93 21.22 3.15
CA TRP A 243 -6.08 22.03 2.79
C TRP A 243 -5.68 23.43 2.32
N ARG A 244 -4.65 24.03 2.93
CA ARG A 244 -4.12 25.36 2.55
C ARG A 244 -2.98 25.27 1.55
N HIS A 245 -2.26 24.14 1.54
CA HIS A 245 -1.10 23.90 0.68
C HIS A 245 -1.24 22.56 -0.08
N PRO A 246 -2.02 22.52 -1.19
CA PRO A 246 -2.39 21.26 -1.85
C PRO A 246 -1.21 20.42 -2.36
N SER A 247 -0.07 21.03 -2.63
CA SER A 247 1.12 20.36 -3.16
C SER A 247 2.03 19.76 -2.09
N THR A 248 1.76 19.96 -0.80
CA THR A 248 2.66 19.53 0.28
C THR A 248 2.90 18.02 0.31
N LYS A 249 1.89 17.19 0.03
CA LYS A 249 2.06 15.73 -0.03
C LYS A 249 3.07 15.33 -1.12
N TYR A 250 3.00 15.96 -2.29
CA TYR A 250 4.00 15.78 -3.35
C TYR A 250 5.39 16.25 -2.94
N ALA A 251 5.50 17.41 -2.29
CA ALA A 251 6.79 17.93 -1.83
C ALA A 251 7.47 16.99 -0.82
N ILE A 252 6.70 16.41 0.11
CA ILE A 252 7.21 15.47 1.11
C ILE A 252 7.72 14.18 0.45
N VAL A 253 6.97 13.60 -0.50
CA VAL A 253 7.39 12.38 -1.20
C VAL A 253 8.59 12.65 -2.12
N ASN A 254 8.60 13.77 -2.83
CA ASN A 254 9.76 14.14 -3.66
C ASN A 254 11.02 14.35 -2.81
N LEU A 255 10.89 14.93 -1.62
CA LEU A 255 12.00 15.11 -0.69
C LEU A 255 12.57 13.75 -0.26
N SER A 256 11.74 12.77 0.08
CA SER A 256 12.24 11.45 0.46
C SER A 256 12.95 10.75 -0.70
N GLU A 257 12.42 10.81 -1.92
CA GLU A 257 13.09 10.27 -3.11
C GLU A 257 14.45 10.92 -3.37
N GLN A 258 14.56 12.24 -3.19
CA GLN A 258 15.83 12.96 -3.31
C GLN A 258 16.82 12.57 -2.22
N LEU A 259 16.37 12.44 -0.97
CA LEU A 259 17.24 12.05 0.14
C LEU A 259 17.83 10.65 -0.05
N VAL A 260 17.03 9.70 -0.58
CA VAL A 260 17.53 8.37 -0.98
C VAL A 260 18.60 8.50 -2.07
N SER A 261 18.39 9.38 -3.06
CA SER A 261 19.35 9.58 -4.16
C SER A 261 20.69 10.17 -3.73
N TYR A 262 20.72 10.93 -2.62
CA TYR A 262 21.95 11.51 -2.08
C TYR A 262 22.84 10.50 -1.34
N GLY A 263 22.44 9.23 -1.26
CA GLY A 263 23.34 8.13 -0.92
C GLY A 263 23.81 8.12 0.54
N PHE A 264 23.02 8.66 1.46
CA PHE A 264 23.32 8.51 2.89
C PHE A 264 23.16 7.03 3.24
N MET A 265 24.29 6.31 3.38
CA MET A 265 24.31 4.94 3.88
C MET A 265 24.36 5.01 5.41
N PRO A 266 23.24 4.89 6.13
CA PRO A 266 23.31 4.60 7.56
C PRO A 266 24.00 3.24 7.74
N GLY A 267 24.79 3.13 8.81
CA GLY A 267 25.61 1.95 9.11
C GLY A 267 24.86 0.64 8.90
N THR A 268 25.49 -0.27 8.16
CA THR A 268 24.98 -1.61 7.91
C THR A 268 25.01 -2.43 9.19
N HIS A 269 23.95 -2.35 9.99
CA HIS A 269 23.58 -3.43 10.91
C HIS A 269 22.30 -4.07 10.41
N ALA A 270 22.45 -4.93 9.39
CA ALA A 270 21.48 -6.00 9.18
C ALA A 270 21.73 -7.02 10.28
N ASP A 271 21.12 -6.82 11.44
CA ASP A 271 21.14 -7.83 12.50
C ASP A 271 20.30 -9.01 11.99
N ILE A 272 20.98 -10.12 11.67
CA ILE A 272 20.32 -11.40 11.44
C ILE A 272 19.73 -11.85 12.77
N CYS A 273 18.41 -12.10 12.84
CA CYS A 273 17.80 -12.57 14.07
C CYS A 273 18.42 -13.92 14.48
N PRO A 274 19.11 -14.03 15.64
CA PRO A 274 19.85 -15.24 16.03
C PRO A 274 18.95 -16.45 16.30
N VAL A 275 17.63 -16.25 16.34
CA VAL A 275 16.64 -17.32 16.60
C VAL A 275 16.10 -17.92 15.29
N ARG A 276 16.06 -17.17 14.18
CA ARG A 276 15.40 -17.61 12.93
C ARG A 276 16.14 -17.32 11.63
N GLY A 277 17.30 -16.64 11.67
CA GLY A 277 18.12 -16.41 10.47
C GLY A 277 17.62 -15.33 9.51
N GLU A 278 16.54 -14.60 9.84
CA GLU A 278 15.97 -13.56 8.98
C GLU A 278 16.69 -12.21 9.18
N SER A 279 16.95 -11.48 8.08
CA SER A 279 17.50 -10.12 8.10
C SER A 279 16.47 -9.10 8.61
N ASP A 280 16.84 -8.28 9.60
CA ASP A 280 15.92 -7.37 10.30
C ASP A 280 16.44 -5.93 10.32
N LEU A 281 15.56 -4.95 10.04
CA LEU A 281 15.87 -3.51 9.98
C LEU A 281 15.06 -2.69 11.02
N SER A 282 14.72 -3.32 12.15
CA SER A 282 13.78 -2.76 13.11
C SER A 282 14.29 -2.88 14.54
N GLU A 283 14.44 -1.73 15.23
CA GLU A 283 14.61 -1.67 16.69
C GLU A 283 13.50 -2.44 17.44
N TYR A 284 12.33 -2.58 16.79
CA TYR A 284 11.30 -3.52 17.18
C TYR A 284 11.52 -4.84 16.44
N ARG A 285 12.43 -5.66 16.97
CA ARG A 285 12.68 -7.00 16.45
C ARG A 285 11.35 -7.79 16.39
N PRO A 286 10.91 -8.32 15.24
CA PRO A 286 9.74 -9.20 15.14
C PRO A 286 9.88 -10.41 16.06
N CYS A 287 11.12 -10.88 16.30
CA CYS A 287 11.46 -11.91 17.27
C CYS A 287 11.15 -11.52 18.74
N ARG A 288 10.94 -10.22 19.04
CA ARG A 288 10.43 -9.71 20.33
C ARG A 288 8.93 -9.37 20.29
N MET A 289 8.33 -9.32 19.10
CA MET A 289 6.90 -9.02 18.88
C MET A 289 6.03 -10.28 18.98
N LEU A 290 6.53 -11.43 18.53
CA LEU A 290 5.87 -12.75 18.59
C LEU A 290 6.21 -13.51 19.86
#